data_AF-A0ABD0RKS4-F1
#
_entry.id   AF-A0ABD0RKS4-F1
#
_cell.length_a   1.000
_cell.length_b   1.000
_cell.length_c   1.000
_cell.angle_alpha   90.00
_cell.angle_beta   90.00
_cell.angle_gamma   90.00
#
_symmetry.space_group_name_H-M   'P 1'
#
loop_
_entity.id
_entity.type
_entity.pdbx_description
1 polymer ?
#
loop_
_entity_poly.entity_id
_entity_poly.type
_entity_poly.pdbx_seq_one_letter_code
_entity_poly.pdbx_strand_id
1 'polypeptide(L)' 'GVDVTHVFISSGEKVHLPCNNALHDCKSTVWNYYNRFRHSEVVELIAGGIKKKDIERHERLSLGSDCSLNIKN' A
#
# COMPACT_ATOMS: atom_id res chain seq x y z
N GLY A 1 -0.36 11.11 17.81
CA GLY A 1 -0.89 9.74 17.63
C GLY A 1 -0.87 9.44 16.16
N VAL A 2 -0.60 8.19 15.76
CA VAL A 2 -0.75 7.76 14.36
C VAL A 2 -2.25 7.76 14.06
N ASP A 3 -2.68 8.53 13.07
CA ASP A 3 -4.06 8.53 12.59
C ASP A 3 -4.35 7.20 11.88
N VAL A 4 -5.45 6.54 12.25
CA VAL A 4 -5.84 5.25 11.68
C VAL A 4 -6.99 5.47 10.72
N THR A 5 -6.71 5.33 9.42
CA THR A 5 -7.71 5.46 8.36
C THR A 5 -8.30 4.10 8.01
N HIS A 6 -9.63 3.99 8.01
CA HIS A 6 -10.35 2.81 7.53
C HIS A 6 -10.94 3.10 6.14
N VAL A 7 -10.72 2.20 5.18
CA VAL A 7 -11.23 2.30 3.82
C VAL A 7 -12.09 1.06 3.52
N PHE A 8 -13.32 1.27 3.06
CA PHE A 8 -14.25 0.22 2.65
C PHE A 8 -14.46 0.32 1.14
N ILE A 9 -14.34 -0.81 0.42
CA ILE A 9 -14.53 -0.86 -1.03
C ILE A 9 -15.41 -2.04 -1.41
N SER A 10 -16.03 -1.96 -2.58
CA SER A 10 -16.74 -3.11 -3.16
C SER A 10 -15.77 -4.03 -3.89
N SER A 11 -16.11 -5.33 -3.97
CA SER A 11 -15.31 -6.29 -4.73
C SER A 11 -15.18 -5.86 -6.20
N GLY A 12 -13.95 -5.85 -6.73
CA GLY A 12 -13.65 -5.46 -8.10
C GLY A 12 -13.34 -3.98 -8.32
N GLU A 13 -13.56 -3.12 -7.32
CA GLU A 13 -13.19 -1.71 -7.39
C GLU A 13 -11.68 -1.48 -7.14
N LYS A 14 -11.21 -0.31 -7.53
CA LYS A 14 -9.83 0.12 -7.26
C LYS A 14 -9.75 0.69 -5.84
N VAL A 15 -8.79 0.23 -5.06
CA VAL A 15 -8.51 0.77 -3.73
C VAL A 15 -7.55 1.94 -3.87
N HIS A 16 -7.82 3.02 -3.13
CA HIS A 16 -6.89 4.12 -2.90
C HIS A 16 -6.65 4.26 -1.40
N LEU A 17 -5.40 4.09 -0.97
CA LEU A 17 -4.98 4.22 0.42
C LEU A 17 -4.12 5.48 0.56
N PRO A 18 -4.58 6.51 1.28
CA PRO A 18 -3.84 7.75 1.43
C PRO A 18 -2.56 7.55 2.25
N CYS A 19 -1.52 8.32 1.95
CA CYS A 19 -0.28 8.35 2.73
C CYS A 19 -0.18 9.68 3.48
N ASN A 20 -0.49 9.66 4.79
CA ASN A 20 -0.59 10.89 5.59
C ASN A 20 0.76 11.45 6.07
N ASN A 21 1.84 10.66 5.98
CA ASN A 21 3.15 10.99 6.55
C ASN A 21 4.28 10.98 5.50
N ALA A 22 3.96 11.13 4.23
CA ALA A 22 4.94 11.04 3.16
C ALA A 22 5.82 12.30 3.05
N LEU A 23 7.13 12.10 2.88
CA LEU A 23 8.03 13.10 2.32
C LEU A 23 7.84 13.16 0.80
N HIS A 24 8.18 14.31 0.21
CA HIS A 24 7.88 14.69 -1.18
C HIS A 24 8.40 13.73 -2.27
N ASP A 25 9.23 12.74 -1.93
CA ASP A 25 9.85 11.78 -2.85
C ASP A 25 9.52 10.30 -2.57
N CYS A 26 8.63 10.00 -1.62
CA CYS A 26 8.24 8.64 -1.21
C CYS A 26 9.40 7.70 -0.78
N LYS A 27 10.65 8.19 -0.74
CA LYS A 27 11.83 7.33 -0.49
C LYS A 27 11.91 6.80 0.93
N SER A 28 11.21 7.46 1.85
CA SER A 28 11.08 7.01 3.25
C SER A 28 9.77 6.26 3.51
N THR A 29 8.92 6.08 2.50
CA THR A 29 7.64 5.39 2.66
C THR A 29 7.79 3.89 2.43
N VAL A 30 7.22 3.10 3.33
CA VAL A 30 7.11 1.64 3.19
C VAL A 30 5.66 1.24 3.30
N TRP A 31 5.16 0.49 2.32
CA TRP A 31 3.82 -0.10 2.34
C TRP A 31 3.94 -1.58 2.72
N ASN A 32 3.39 -1.93 3.87
CA ASN A 32 3.38 -3.29 4.40
C ASN A 32 1.95 -3.83 4.44
N TYR A 33 1.80 -5.10 4.09
CA TYR A 33 0.53 -5.81 4.16
C TYR A 33 0.59 -6.91 5.23
N TYR A 34 -0.46 -6.96 6.04
CA TYR A 34 -0.65 -7.97 7.07
C TYR A 34 -2.11 -8.42 7.05
N ASN A 35 -2.33 -9.73 6.85
CA ASN A 35 -3.66 -10.29 6.97
C ASN A 35 -3.93 -10.68 8.43
N ARG A 36 -4.69 -9.83 9.13
CA ARG A 36 -5.07 -10.07 10.51
C ARG A 36 -5.92 -11.33 10.71
N PHE A 37 -6.76 -11.70 9.76
CA PHE A 37 -7.63 -12.88 9.89
C PHE A 37 -6.87 -14.20 9.75
N ARG A 38 -5.77 -14.20 8.98
CA ARG A 38 -4.93 -15.38 8.77
C ARG A 38 -3.66 -15.37 9.62
N HIS A 39 -3.42 -14.32 10.40
CA HIS A 39 -2.16 -14.08 11.11
C HIS A 39 -0.93 -14.33 10.24
N SER A 40 -0.94 -13.81 9.00
CA SER A 40 0.15 -14.00 8.05
C SER A 40 1.40 -13.24 8.46
N GLU A 41 2.56 -13.61 7.91
CA GLU A 41 3.73 -12.73 7.99
C GLU A 41 3.44 -11.38 7.33
N VAL A 42 4.15 -10.35 7.79
CA VAL A 42 4.09 -9.00 7.20
C VAL A 42 4.85 -9.03 5.88
N VAL A 43 4.16 -8.69 4.79
CA VAL A 43 4.74 -8.64 3.45
C VAL A 43 4.99 -7.19 3.07
N GLU A 44 6.23 -6.88 2.72
CA GLU A 44 6.59 -5.57 2.19
C GLU A 44 6.18 -5.48 0.72
N LEU A 45 5.28 -4.54 0.39
CA LEU A 45 4.78 -4.35 -0.96
C LEU A 45 5.64 -3.35 -1.75
N ILE A 46 6.01 -2.26 -1.10
CA ILE A 46 6.75 -1.14 -1.69
C ILE A 46 7.69 -0.57 -0.63
N ALA A 47 8.95 -0.38 -0.99
CA ALA A 47 9.95 0.23 -0.13
C ALA A 47 10.62 1.40 -0.84
N GLY A 48 10.58 2.57 -0.21
CA GLY A 48 11.20 3.79 -0.72
C GLY A 48 10.69 4.20 -2.10
N GLY A 49 9.38 4.03 -2.34
CA GLY A 49 8.77 4.31 -3.64
C GLY A 49 9.00 3.22 -4.69
N ILE A 50 9.79 2.19 -4.39
CA ILE A 50 10.11 1.11 -5.31
C ILE A 50 9.23 -0.11 -5.01
N LYS A 51 8.48 -0.53 -6.02
CA LYS A 51 7.61 -1.70 -5.93
C LYS A 51 8.41 -3.00 -5.93
N LYS A 52 8.12 -3.89 -4.98
CA LYS A 52 8.65 -5.25 -4.93
C LYS A 52 8.07 -6.09 -6.07
N LYS A 53 8.93 -6.88 -6.72
CA LYS A 53 8.56 -7.70 -7.90
C LYS A 53 8.37 -9.17 -7.55
N ASP A 54 8.88 -9.58 -6.39
CA ASP A 54 8.83 -10.92 -5.82
C ASP A 54 7.47 -11.26 -5.17
N ILE A 55 6.58 -10.27 -5.03
CA ILE A 55 5.23 -10.48 -4.52
C ILE A 55 4.25 -10.84 -5.65
N GLU A 56 3.31 -11.73 -5.35
CA GLU A 56 2.23 -12.08 -6.26
C GLU A 56 1.40 -10.83 -6.62
N ARG A 57 1.07 -10.70 -7.91
CA ARG A 57 0.22 -9.61 -8.44
C ARG A 57 0.76 -8.19 -8.21
N HIS A 58 2.07 -7.99 -8.09
CA HIS A 58 2.68 -6.66 -7.99
C HIS A 58 2.25 -5.71 -9.13
N GLU A 59 1.88 -6.20 -10.31
CA GLU A 59 1.37 -5.39 -11.42
C GLU A 59 0.11 -4.57 -11.05
N ARG A 60 -0.70 -5.05 -10.10
CA ARG A 60 -1.90 -4.36 -9.60
C ARG A 60 -1.58 -3.14 -8.73
N LEU A 61 -0.36 -3.04 -8.21
CA LEU A 61 0.06 -1.96 -7.32
C LEU A 61 0.67 -0.80 -8.09
N SER A 62 0.27 0.41 -7.71
CA SER A 62 0.81 1.67 -8.21
C SER A 62 0.87 2.72 -7.10
N LEU A 63 1.87 3.59 -7.14
CA LEU A 63 1.94 4.74 -6.25
C LEU A 63 1.42 6.00 -6.94
N GLY A 64 0.63 6.77 -6.21
CA GLY A 64 0.34 8.16 -6.57
C GLY A 64 1.55 9.06 -6.33
N SER A 65 1.52 10.26 -6.88
CA SER A 65 2.56 11.29 -6.66
C SER A 65 2.66 11.75 -5.21
N ASP A 66 1.59 11.53 -4.44
CA ASP A 66 1.46 11.77 -2.99
C ASP A 66 1.85 10.55 -2.15
N CYS A 67 2.49 9.54 -2.75
CA CYS A 67 2.85 8.27 -2.12
C CYS A 67 1.66 7.42 -1.66
N SER A 68 0.44 7.77 -2.07
CA SER A 68 -0.75 6.93 -1.86
C SER A 68 -0.62 5.60 -2.59
N LEU A 69 -1.08 4.53 -1.95
CA LEU A 69 -1.09 3.21 -2.57
C LEU A 69 -2.40 2.99 -3.31
N ASN A 70 -2.29 2.71 -4.60
CA ASN A 70 -3.40 2.35 -5.46
C ASN A 70 -3.33 0.86 -5.80
N ILE A 71 -4.41 0.12 -5.52
CA ILE A 71 -4.53 -1.30 -5.81
C ILE A 71 -5.64 -1.47 -6.84
N LYS A 72 -5.28 -1.92 -8.04
CA LYS A 72 -6.24 -2.22 -9.12
C LYS A 72 -6.71 -3.67 -9.02
N ASN A 73 -7.82 -4.00 -9.70
CA ASN A 73 -8.26 -5.39 -9.82
C ASN A 73 -7.45 -6.17 -10.86
#